data_AF-A0A5A7V7T7-F1
#
_entry.id   AF-A0A5A7V7T7-F1
#
_cell.length_a   1.000
_cell.length_b   1.000
_cell.length_c   1.000
_cell.angle_alpha   90.00
_cell.angle_beta   90.00
_cell.angle_gamma   90.00
#
_symmetry.space_group_name_H-M   'P 1'
#
loop_
_entity.id
_entity.type
_entity.pdbx_description
1 polymer ?
#
loop_
_entity_poly.entity_id
_entity_poly.type
_entity_poly.pdbx_seq_one_letter_code
_entity_poly.pdbx_strand_id
1 'polypeptide(L)' 'METGGKAKKGAGGRRGGEKKKAVSRSVKAGLQFPVGRIARYLKKGRYAQRVGTGAPVYLAAVMEYLAAETKKN' A
#
# COMPACT_ATOMS: atom_id res chain seq x y z
N MET A 1 9.67 -8.80 44.49
CA MET A 1 10.04 -7.50 43.88
C MET A 1 10.24 -7.77 42.40
N GLU A 2 9.24 -7.59 41.54
CA GLU A 2 8.63 -6.35 41.03
C GLU A 2 8.89 -6.32 39.52
N THR A 3 7.82 -6.01 38.80
CA THR A 3 7.55 -6.12 37.36
C THR A 3 8.38 -5.20 36.46
N GLY A 4 8.39 -5.41 35.13
CA GLY A 4 8.87 -4.33 34.26
C GLY A 4 8.83 -4.44 32.73
N GLY A 5 8.00 -5.26 32.10
CA GLY A 5 7.82 -5.21 30.64
C GLY A 5 7.11 -3.91 30.20
N LYS A 6 7.83 -2.99 29.53
CA LYS A 6 7.21 -1.75 29.00
C LYS A 6 6.59 -1.96 27.62
N ALA A 7 5.30 -2.31 27.63
CA ALA A 7 4.39 -2.03 26.53
C ALA A 7 4.09 -0.52 26.46
N LYS A 8 4.07 0.08 25.26
CA LYS A 8 3.43 1.37 25.00
C LYS A 8 2.24 1.21 24.04
N LYS A 9 1.05 1.36 24.62
CA LYS A 9 -0.28 1.57 24.01
C LYS A 9 -0.47 3.10 23.84
N GLY A 10 -1.06 3.65 22.79
CA GLY A 10 -1.65 3.08 21.58
C GLY A 10 -2.18 4.17 20.64
N ALA A 11 -2.79 3.74 19.54
CA ALA A 11 -3.79 4.52 18.81
C ALA A 11 -4.95 3.55 18.52
N GLY A 12 -6.07 3.78 19.20
CA GLY A 12 -7.29 2.99 19.06
C GLY A 12 -7.91 3.21 17.70
N GLY A 13 -8.01 2.14 16.91
CA GLY A 13 -8.79 2.09 15.68
C GLY A 13 -9.06 0.63 15.34
N ARG A 14 -10.26 0.14 15.68
CA ARG A 14 -10.79 -1.21 15.36
C ARG A 14 -9.78 -2.36 15.56
N ARG A 15 -9.21 -2.50 16.75
CA ARG A 15 -8.50 -3.72 17.17
C ARG A 15 -9.31 -4.38 18.28
N GLY A 16 -10.34 -5.12 17.90
CA GLY A 16 -11.18 -5.83 18.88
C GLY A 16 -12.29 -6.70 18.28
N GLY A 17 -12.30 -6.91 16.97
CA GLY A 17 -13.22 -7.82 16.29
C GLY A 17 -12.47 -8.70 15.29
N GLU A 18 -13.11 -9.75 14.80
CA GLU A 18 -12.55 -10.63 13.78
C GLU A 18 -11.95 -9.81 12.63
N LYS A 19 -10.65 -10.03 12.38
CA LYS A 19 -9.94 -9.33 11.32
C LYS A 19 -10.48 -9.82 9.98
N LYS A 20 -11.26 -8.98 9.30
CA LYS A 20 -11.63 -9.22 7.90
C LYS A 20 -10.35 -9.51 7.09
N LYS A 21 -10.43 -10.48 6.19
CA LYS A 21 -9.31 -10.84 5.30
C LYS A 21 -8.77 -9.57 4.64
N ALA A 22 -7.45 -9.39 4.70
CA ALA A 22 -6.81 -8.21 4.12
C ALA A 22 -6.90 -8.28 2.60
N VAL A 23 -7.61 -7.33 1.99
CA VAL A 23 -7.67 -7.18 0.53
C VAL A 23 -6.54 -6.25 0.08
N SER A 24 -5.76 -6.68 -0.91
CA SER A 24 -4.63 -5.91 -1.43
C SER A 24 -5.09 -4.62 -2.12
N ARG A 25 -4.22 -3.60 -2.15
CA ARG A 25 -4.53 -2.34 -2.86
C ARG A 25 -4.68 -2.53 -4.37
N SER A 26 -3.95 -3.48 -4.95
CA SER A 26 -4.11 -3.86 -6.37
C SER A 26 -5.49 -4.42 -6.65
N VAL A 27 -5.95 -5.38 -5.83
CA VAL A 27 -7.30 -5.96 -5.97
C VAL A 27 -8.38 -4.91 -5.77
N LYS A 28 -8.24 -4.03 -4.77
CA LYS A 28 -9.19 -2.93 -4.56
C LYS A 28 -9.24 -1.92 -5.72
N ALA A 29 -8.13 -1.75 -6.43
CA ALA A 29 -8.03 -0.82 -7.56
C ALA A 29 -8.37 -1.49 -8.91
N GLY A 30 -8.57 -2.81 -8.95
CA GLY A 30 -8.80 -3.54 -10.20
C GLY A 30 -7.56 -3.62 -11.11
N LEU A 31 -6.36 -3.51 -10.54
CA LEU A 31 -5.09 -3.50 -11.29
C LEU A 31 -4.32 -4.81 -11.10
N GLN A 32 -3.74 -5.34 -12.17
CA GLN A 32 -2.77 -6.45 -12.12
C GLN A 32 -1.42 -5.99 -11.56
N PHE A 33 -1.03 -4.75 -11.83
CA PHE A 33 0.24 -4.19 -11.39
C PHE A 33 0.26 -3.99 -9.87
N PRO A 34 1.44 -4.17 -9.23
CA PRO A 34 1.56 -4.21 -7.78
C PRO A 34 1.60 -2.80 -7.15
N VAL A 35 0.43 -2.20 -6.91
CA VAL A 35 0.25 -0.88 -6.27
C VAL A 35 1.04 -0.75 -4.96
N GLY A 36 1.04 -1.82 -4.14
CA GLY A 36 1.75 -1.83 -2.87
C GLY A 36 3.28 -1.70 -3.01
N ARG A 37 3.84 -2.31 -4.05
CA ARG A 37 5.28 -2.28 -4.36
C ARG A 37 5.68 -0.92 -4.91
N ILE A 38 4.87 -0.36 -5.81
CA ILE A 38 5.07 0.97 -6.38
C ILE A 38 5.06 2.02 -5.26
N ALA A 39 4.10 1.96 -4.33
CA ALA A 39 4.06 2.84 -3.17
C ALA A 39 5.35 2.77 -2.32
N ARG A 40 5.93 1.58 -2.16
CA ARG A 40 7.21 1.39 -1.45
C ARG A 40 8.37 2.03 -2.20
N TYR A 41 8.42 1.86 -3.53
CA TYR A 41 9.49 2.43 -4.35
C TYR A 41 9.40 3.94 -4.45
N LEU A 42 8.21 4.54 -4.52
CA LEU A 42 8.04 5.99 -4.47
C LEU A 42 8.62 6.58 -3.16
N LYS A 43 8.43 5.90 -2.03
CA LYS A 43 9.01 6.31 -0.74
C LYS A 43 10.52 6.13 -0.70
N LYS A 44 11.04 4.99 -1.18
CA LYS A 44 12.48 4.71 -1.19
C LYS A 44 13.25 5.63 -2.15
N GLY A 45 12.64 6.01 -3.26
CA GLY A 45 13.23 6.91 -4.26
C GLY A 45 13.30 8.37 -3.83
N ARG A 46 12.72 8.75 -2.69
CA ARG A 46 12.74 10.12 -2.12
C ARG A 46 12.29 11.20 -3.11
N TYR A 47 11.37 10.88 -4.03
CA TYR A 47 10.86 11.81 -5.05
C TYR A 47 10.09 13.01 -4.47
N ALA A 48 9.55 12.85 -3.27
CA ALA A 48 8.87 13.91 -2.53
C ALA A 48 8.91 13.60 -1.02
N GLN A 49 8.76 14.64 -0.18
CA GLN A 49 8.66 14.47 1.28
C GLN A 49 7.42 13.65 1.67
N ARG A 50 6.32 13.79 0.94
CA ARG A 50 5.09 13.02 1.12
C ARG A 50 4.59 12.51 -0.22
N VAL A 51 4.07 11.29 -0.22
CA VAL A 51 3.46 10.67 -1.41
C VAL A 51 1.98 10.47 -1.11
N GLY A 52 1.12 11.09 -1.92
CA GLY A 52 -0.33 10.96 -1.80
C GLY A 52 -0.80 9.50 -1.96
N THR A 53 -1.92 9.15 -1.33
CA THR A 53 -2.43 7.76 -1.33
C THR A 53 -2.83 7.27 -2.72
N GLY A 54 -3.31 8.16 -3.59
CA GLY A 54 -3.68 7.87 -4.98
C GLY A 54 -2.51 7.80 -5.96
N ALA A 55 -1.37 8.43 -5.66
CA ALA A 55 -0.20 8.44 -6.54
C ALA A 55 0.26 7.04 -7.00
N PRO A 56 0.45 6.04 -6.11
CA PRO A 56 0.84 4.70 -6.54
C PRO A 56 -0.26 3.95 -7.31
N VAL A 57 -1.53 4.34 -7.18
CA VAL A 57 -2.64 3.73 -7.93
C VAL A 57 -2.62 4.26 -9.36
N TYR A 58 -2.54 5.58 -9.52
CA TYR A 58 -2.46 6.21 -10.84
C TYR A 58 -1.24 5.74 -11.63
N LEU A 59 -0.06 5.72 -10.99
CA LEU A 59 1.15 5.24 -11.64
C LEU A 59 1.06 3.76 -12.05
N ALA A 60 0.45 2.91 -11.21
CA ALA A 60 0.23 1.51 -11.54
C ALA A 60 -0.69 1.34 -12.76
N ALA A 61 -1.77 2.11 -12.83
CA ALA A 61 -2.73 2.06 -13.94
C ALA A 61 -2.07 2.49 -15.26
N VAL A 62 -1.29 3.58 -15.26
CA VAL A 62 -0.59 4.04 -16.46
C VAL A 62 0.44 3.01 -16.93
N MET A 63 1.24 2.45 -16.02
CA MET A 63 2.21 1.40 -16.37
C MET A 63 1.54 0.14 -16.92
N GLU A 64 0.42 -0.27 -16.34
CA GLU A 64 -0.35 -1.43 -16.80
C GLU A 64 -0.95 -1.20 -18.18
N TYR A 65 -1.53 -0.03 -18.43
CA TYR A 65 -2.04 0.36 -19.73
C TYR A 65 -0.94 0.31 -20.80
N LEU A 66 0.20 0.95 -20.55
CA LEU A 66 1.31 0.95 -21.52
C LEU A 66 1.84 -0.46 -21.79
N ALA A 67 1.94 -1.30 -20.75
CA ALA A 67 2.38 -2.68 -20.89
C ALA A 67 1.34 -3.57 -21.60
N ALA A 68 0.05 -3.23 -21.52
CA ALA A 68 -1.00 -3.91 -22.25
C ALA A 68 -1.00 -3.49 -23.73
N GLU A 69 -0.81 -2.20 -24.01
CA GLU A 69 -0.76 -1.67 -25.37
C GLU A 69 0.41 -2.27 -26.16
N THR A 70 1.60 -2.35 -25.56
CA THR A 70 2.77 -2.95 -26.23
C THR A 70 2.66 -4.45 -26.43
N LYS A 71 1.81 -5.15 -25.66
CA LYS A 71 1.56 -6.59 -25.82
C LYS A 71 0.47 -6.89 -26.84
N LYS A 72 -0.36 -5.91 -27.18
CA LYS A 72 -1.48 -6.05 -28.12
C LYS A 72 -1.00 -5.97 -29.57
N ASN A 73 0.16 -5.35 -29.80
CA ASN A 73 0.77 -5.14 -31.10
C ASN A 73 1.97 -6.08 -31.32
#